data_AF-A0A5K0ZZU2-F1
#
_entry.id   AF-A0A5K0ZZU2-F1
#
_cell.length_a   1.000
_cell.length_b   1.000
_cell.length_c   1.000
_cell.angle_alpha   90.00
_cell.angle_beta   90.00
_cell.angle_gamma   90.00
#
_symmetry.space_group_name_H-M   'P 1'
#
loop_
_entity.id
_entity.type
_entity.pdbx_description
1 polymer ?
#
loop_
_entity_poly.entity_id
_entity_poly.type
_entity_poly.pdbx_seq_one_letter_code
_entity_poly.pdbx_strand_id
1 'polypeptide(L)' 'MGSFKLYHKHGGVSFSCLAMMMMLWWVAPLSSAAGLSPYFYDASCPEALSVIRTAISRERRMGASLLRLHFHDCFVN' A
#
# COMPACT_ATOMS: atom_id res chain seq x y z
N MET A 1 4.44 -49.53 31.28
CA MET A 1 3.83 -49.46 29.93
C MET A 1 2.81 -48.32 29.95
N GLY A 2 3.11 -47.10 29.51
CA GLY A 2 3.60 -46.74 28.19
C GLY A 2 2.46 -46.20 27.30
N SER A 3 1.50 -45.48 27.87
CA SER A 3 0.41 -44.82 27.13
C SER A 3 0.89 -43.48 26.60
N PHE A 4 1.27 -43.39 25.32
CA PHE A 4 1.11 -42.15 24.54
C PHE A 4 1.37 -42.42 23.05
N LYS A 5 0.64 -43.36 22.48
CA LYS A 5 0.60 -43.57 21.02
C LYS A 5 -0.57 -42.76 20.44
N LEU A 6 -0.38 -41.45 20.43
CA LEU A 6 -1.15 -40.45 19.69
C LEU A 6 -0.14 -39.35 19.32
N TYR A 7 0.91 -39.66 18.57
CA TYR A 7 0.98 -39.44 17.11
C TYR A 7 -0.28 -38.82 16.46
N HIS A 8 -0.85 -37.77 17.07
CA HIS A 8 -1.77 -36.85 16.40
C HIS A 8 -0.92 -35.79 15.71
N LYS A 9 -0.43 -36.21 14.54
CA LYS A 9 -0.11 -35.44 13.35
C LYS A 9 -0.78 -34.05 13.31
N HIS A 10 -0.12 -33.04 13.86
CA HIS A 10 -0.18 -31.64 13.40
C HIS A 10 1.10 -30.98 13.90
N GLY A 11 1.95 -30.53 12.96
CA GLY A 11 3.22 -29.87 13.27
C GLY A 11 3.00 -28.71 14.23
N GLY A 12 3.42 -28.90 15.48
CA GLY A 12 3.25 -27.93 16.55
C GLY A 12 4.15 -26.74 16.31
N VAL A 13 3.55 -25.61 15.93
CA VAL A 13 4.26 -24.33 15.85
C VAL A 13 4.65 -23.94 17.28
N SER A 14 5.96 -23.84 17.56
CA SER A 14 6.51 -23.48 18.88
C SER A 14 5.93 -22.15 19.39
N PHE A 15 5.74 -22.01 20.70
CA PHE A 15 5.27 -20.77 21.33
C PHE A 15 6.16 -19.56 20.98
N SER A 16 7.47 -19.80 20.84
CA SER A 16 8.44 -18.83 20.35
C SER A 16 8.15 -18.39 18.91
N CYS A 17 7.77 -19.33 18.03
CA CYS A 17 7.37 -19.02 16.65
C CYS A 17 6.10 -18.17 16.61
N LEU A 18 5.12 -18.42 17.49
CA LEU A 18 3.89 -17.61 17.56
C LEU A 18 4.19 -16.17 17.98
N ALA A 19 5.09 -15.97 18.95
CA ALA A 19 5.54 -14.65 19.39
C ALA A 19 6.31 -13.89 18.29
N MET A 20 7.14 -14.60 17.52
CA MET A 20 7.84 -14.02 16.36
C MET A 20 6.85 -13.61 15.25
N MET A 21 5.86 -14.44 14.95
CA MET A 21 4.84 -14.13 13.92
C MET A 21 3.97 -12.93 14.31
N MET A 22 3.66 -12.74 15.60
CA MET A 22 2.92 -11.56 16.09
C MET A 22 3.73 -10.26 16.00
N MET A 23 5.04 -10.30 16.22
CA MET A 23 5.93 -9.13 16.10
C MET A 23 6.04 -8.62 14.66
N LEU A 24 6.05 -9.51 13.66
CA LEU A 24 6.09 -9.13 12.24
C LEU A 24 4.81 -8.40 11.77
N TRP A 25 3.67 -8.61 12.43
CA TRP A 25 2.41 -7.91 12.14
C TRP A 25 2.34 -6.49 12.71
N TRP A 26 3.21 -6.14 13.66
CA TRP A 26 3.21 -4.82 14.31
C TRP A 26 4.07 -3.79 13.55
N VAL A 27 4.99 -4.26 12.70
CA VAL A 27 5.76 -3.39 11.80
C VAL A 27 4.89 -3.10 10.58
N ALA A 28 3.95 -2.16 10.73
CA ALA A 28 3.27 -1.59 9.58
C ALA A 28 4.34 -1.01 8.62
N PRO A 29 4.19 -1.20 7.29
CA PRO A 29 5.09 -0.56 6.35
C PRO A 29 4.94 0.96 6.50
N LEU A 30 6.05 1.63 6.80
CA LEU A 30 6.15 3.08 6.77
C LEU A 30 6.08 3.51 5.30
N SER A 31 4.89 3.61 4.73
CA SER A 31 4.65 4.31 3.47
C SER A 31 4.75 5.81 3.75
N SER A 32 5.98 6.31 3.92
CA SER A 32 6.23 7.72 4.17
C SER A 32 6.04 8.51 2.88
N ALA A 33 5.01 9.35 2.81
CA ALA A 33 4.88 10.42 1.81
C ALA A 33 5.87 11.58 2.08
N ALA A 34 7.12 11.24 2.41
CA ALA A 34 8.14 12.21 2.80
C ALA A 34 8.38 13.20 1.65
N GLY A 35 8.18 14.49 1.91
CA GLY A 35 8.36 15.56 0.93
C GLY A 35 7.15 15.88 0.05
N LEU A 36 5.99 15.24 0.24
CA LEU A 36 4.76 15.64 -0.44
C LEU A 36 4.09 16.78 0.32
N SER A 37 3.62 17.79 -0.42
CA SER A 37 2.79 18.88 0.08
C SER A 37 1.71 19.19 -0.94
N PRO A 38 0.45 19.46 -0.52
CA PRO A 38 -0.60 19.90 -1.44
C PRO A 38 -0.28 21.24 -2.13
N TYR A 39 0.69 21.99 -1.60
CA TYR A 39 1.11 23.31 -2.09
C TYR A 39 2.46 23.27 -2.82
N PHE A 40 2.95 22.08 -3.19
CA PHE A 40 4.29 21.89 -3.77
C PHE A 40 4.54 22.78 -5.01
N TYR A 41 3.51 23.05 -5.80
CA TYR A 41 3.63 23.83 -7.04
C TYR A 41 3.30 25.32 -6.88
N ASP A 42 2.88 25.80 -5.72
CA ASP A 42 2.35 27.16 -5.57
C ASP A 42 3.37 28.24 -5.96
N ALA A 43 4.66 28.03 -5.66
CA ALA A 43 5.72 28.99 -5.99
C ALA A 43 6.27 28.82 -7.42
N SER A 44 6.35 27.57 -7.91
CA SER A 44 7.02 27.25 -9.18
C SER A 44 6.05 27.30 -10.37
N CYS A 45 4.80 26.89 -10.18
CA CYS A 45 3.76 26.83 -11.21
C CYS A 45 2.36 26.88 -10.56
N PRO A 46 1.86 28.06 -10.18
CA PRO A 46 0.60 28.21 -9.45
C PRO A 46 -0.62 27.73 -10.25
N GLU A 47 -0.57 27.79 -11.58
CA GLU A 47 -1.64 27.36 -12.47
C GLU A 47 -1.60 25.86 -12.82
N ALA A 48 -0.67 25.08 -12.26
CA ALA A 48 -0.55 23.66 -12.60
C ALA A 48 -1.87 22.90 -12.37
N LEU A 49 -2.48 23.07 -11.20
CA LEU A 49 -3.72 22.38 -10.82
C LEU A 49 -4.94 22.86 -11.62
N SER A 50 -5.01 24.16 -11.95
CA SER A 50 -6.12 24.73 -12.73
C SER A 50 -6.10 24.20 -14.16
N VAL A 51 -4.93 24.21 -14.80
CA VAL A 51 -4.74 23.71 -16.17
C VAL A 51 -5.10 22.22 -16.27
N ILE A 52 -4.63 21.40 -15.33
CA ILE A 52 -4.96 19.96 -15.29
C ILE A 52 -6.48 19.76 -15.17
N ARG A 53 -7.15 20.48 -14.27
CA ARG A 53 -8.61 20.38 -14.08
C ARG A 53 -9.37 20.76 -15.35
N THR A 54 -8.99 21.85 -16.00
CA THR A 54 -9.61 22.28 -17.25
C THR A 54 -9.39 21.26 -18.36
N ALA A 55 -8.18 20.72 -18.51
CA ALA A 55 -7.88 19.70 -19.52
C ALA A 55 -8.75 18.44 -19.32
N ILE A 56 -8.88 17.94 -18.08
CA ILE A 56 -9.72 16.76 -17.79
C ILE A 56 -11.20 17.07 -18.04
N SER A 57 -11.67 18.28 -17.71
CA SER A 57 -13.06 18.66 -17.94
C SER A 57 -13.46 18.71 -19.42
N ARG A 58 -12.51 18.96 -20.33
CA ARG A 58 -12.74 18.98 -21.78
C ARG A 58 -13.11 17.60 -22.33
N GLU A 59 -12.57 16.54 -21.73
CA GLU A 59 -12.88 15.17 -22.13
C GLU A 59 -13.12 14.27 -20.92
N ARG A 60 -14.40 14.12 -20.54
CA ARG A 60 -14.79 13.35 -19.34
C ARG A 60 -14.28 11.91 -19.30
N ARG A 61 -14.08 11.26 -20.46
CA ARG A 61 -13.56 9.88 -20.52
C ARG A 61 -12.08 9.79 -20.13
N MET A 62 -11.32 10.88 -20.28
CA MET A 62 -9.89 10.93 -19.96
C MET A 62 -9.62 10.72 -18.46
N GLY A 63 -10.51 11.20 -17.58
CA GLY A 63 -10.35 11.05 -16.13
C GLY A 63 -10.28 9.59 -15.67
N ALA A 64 -11.12 8.72 -16.24
CA ALA A 64 -11.11 7.28 -15.92
C ALA A 64 -9.81 6.60 -16.41
N SER A 65 -9.33 6.95 -17.59
CA SER A 65 -8.08 6.44 -18.14
C SER A 65 -6.87 6.86 -17.30
N LEU A 66 -6.81 8.12 -16.88
CA LEU A 66 -5.74 8.65 -16.01
C LEU A 66 -5.73 7.98 -14.64
N LEU A 67 -6.92 7.73 -14.06
CA LEU A 67 -7.02 7.02 -12.80
C LEU A 67 -6.47 5.59 -12.91
N ARG A 68 -6.84 4.86 -13.97
CA ARG A 68 -6.30 3.53 -14.26
C ARG A 68 -4.78 3.55 -14.44
N LEU A 69 -4.26 4.56 -15.14
CA LEU A 69 -2.82 4.73 -15.35
C LEU A 69 -2.09 5.00 -14.03
N HIS A 70 -2.61 5.90 -13.19
CA HIS A 70 -2.02 6.19 -11.87
C HIS A 70 -1.96 4.93 -10.99
N PHE A 71 -3.03 4.15 -10.96
CA PHE A 71 -3.00 2.86 -10.24
C PHE A 71 -1.97 1.89 -10.83
N HIS A 72 -1.84 1.83 -12.15
CA HIS A 72 -0.86 0.97 -12.81
C HIS A 72 0.57 1.34 -12.45
N ASP A 73 0.94 2.63 -12.51
CA ASP A 73 2.28 3.12 -12.17
C ASP A 73 2.62 2.89 -10.70
N CYS A 74 1.65 3.02 -9.79
CA CYS A 74 1.91 2.86 -8.36
C CYS A 74 1.92 1.41 -7.87
N PHE A 75 1.25 0.49 -8.57
CA PHE A 75 1.14 -0.93 -8.14
C PHE A 75 2.06 -1.89 -8.91
N VAL A 76 2.53 -1.51 -10.11
CA VAL A 76 3.36 -2.37 -10.97
C VAL A 76 4.78 -1.77 -11.08
N ASN A 77 5.42 -1.55 -9.94
CA ASN A 77 6.83 -1.22 -9.80
C ASN A 77 7.45 -2.09 -8.70
#